data_AF-A0A938JP75-F1
#
_entry.id   AF-A0A938JP75-F1
#
_cell.length_a   1.000
_cell.length_b   1.000
_cell.length_c   1.000
_cell.angle_alpha   90.00
_cell.angle_beta   90.00
_cell.angle_gamma   90.00
#
_symmetry.space_group_name_H-M   'P 1'
#
loop_
_entity.id
_entity.type
_entity.pdbx_description
1 polymer ?
#
loop_
_entity_poly.entity_id
_entity_poly.type
_entity_poly.pdbx_seq_one_letter_code
_entity_poly.pdbx_strand_id
1 'polypeptide(L)'
;MDTVEKSYTSPARLARAAITGAFLRGGCYYELTDPEGDTVVDIDTTREHGFTNKWTIWVYRVHAHPWAREVAEEMWNLLDDDEITEQTQSPLEIDVSASGWWCEVRVLME
;
A
#
# COMPACT_ATOMS: atom_id res chain seq x y z
N MET A 1 -1.81 -7.81 17.58
CA MET A 1 -1.57 -7.16 16.28
C MET A 1 -2.66 -6.12 16.16
N ASP A 2 -2.27 -4.86 16.13
CA ASP A 2 -3.21 -3.75 16.04
C ASP A 2 -3.58 -3.53 14.57
N THR A 3 -4.87 -3.61 14.27
CA THR A 3 -5.43 -3.26 12.96
C THR A 3 -6.01 -1.85 13.05
N VAL A 4 -5.63 -0.99 12.11
CA VAL A 4 -6.12 0.39 12.01
C VAL A 4 -6.91 0.53 10.72
N GLU A 5 -8.21 0.77 10.85
CA GLU A 5 -9.11 0.98 9.73
C GLU A 5 -9.32 2.47 9.45
N LYS A 6 -9.34 2.86 8.17
CA LYS A 6 -9.69 4.22 7.73
C LYS A 6 -10.47 4.22 6.42
N SER A 7 -11.61 4.89 6.40
CA SER A 7 -12.43 5.07 5.20
C SER A 7 -12.11 6.39 4.48
N TYR A 8 -12.16 6.36 3.14
CA TYR A 8 -11.90 7.50 2.27
C TYR A 8 -13.02 7.71 1.26
N THR A 9 -13.30 8.98 0.95
CA THR A 9 -14.37 9.36 0.02
C THR A 9 -13.96 9.35 -1.46
N SER A 10 -12.70 9.06 -1.77
CA SER A 10 -12.20 9.07 -3.14
C SER A 10 -10.91 8.25 -3.29
N PRO A 11 -10.72 7.56 -4.43
CA PRO A 11 -9.53 6.76 -4.73
C PRO A 11 -8.22 7.55 -4.57
N ALA A 12 -8.09 8.72 -5.19
CA ALA A 12 -6.87 9.52 -5.12
C ALA A 12 -6.46 9.92 -3.69
N ARG A 13 -7.43 10.23 -2.80
CA ARG A 13 -7.14 10.51 -1.39
C ARG A 13 -6.66 9.27 -0.64
N LEU A 14 -7.27 8.12 -0.93
CA LEU A 14 -6.88 6.84 -0.35
C LEU A 14 -5.45 6.49 -0.74
N ALA A 15 -5.13 6.55 -2.03
CA ALA A 15 -3.79 6.27 -2.58
C ALA A 15 -2.72 7.16 -1.94
N ARG A 16 -2.96 8.48 -1.88
CA ARG A 16 -2.05 9.42 -1.22
C ARG A 16 -1.87 9.13 0.25
N ALA A 17 -2.96 8.79 0.96
CA ALA A 17 -2.87 8.45 2.37
C ALA A 17 -2.07 7.16 2.60
N ALA A 18 -2.21 6.17 1.70
CA ALA A 18 -1.42 4.95 1.74
C ALA A 18 0.09 5.24 1.65
N ILE A 19 0.52 6.05 0.69
CA ILE A 19 1.97 6.30 0.46
C ILE A 19 2.55 7.33 1.42
N THR A 20 1.87 8.45 1.66
CA THR A 20 2.42 9.53 2.50
C THR A 20 2.58 9.14 3.96
N GLY A 21 1.87 8.10 4.41
CA GLY A 21 2.23 7.37 5.62
C GLY A 21 2.19 8.16 6.94
N ALA A 22 1.64 9.38 6.98
CA ALA A 22 1.67 10.24 8.17
C ALA A 22 1.01 9.61 9.42
N PHE A 23 0.21 8.56 9.23
CA PHE A 23 -0.42 7.77 10.30
C PHE A 23 0.13 6.34 10.42
N LEU A 24 0.98 5.92 9.49
CA LEU A 24 1.56 4.59 9.47
C LEU A 24 2.66 4.50 10.53
N ARG A 25 2.72 3.35 11.20
CA ARG A 25 3.67 3.00 12.25
C ARG A 25 4.03 1.54 12.03
N GLY A 26 5.32 1.21 12.18
CA GLY A 26 5.76 -0.18 12.11
C GLY A 26 5.06 -1.07 13.13
N GLY A 27 4.83 -2.33 12.77
CA GLY A 27 4.18 -3.32 13.65
C GLY A 27 2.66 -3.28 13.65
N CYS A 28 2.03 -2.52 12.74
CA CYS A 28 0.58 -2.44 12.59
C CYS A 28 0.11 -3.01 11.24
N TYR A 29 -1.15 -3.42 11.19
CA TYR A 29 -1.85 -3.70 9.94
C TYR A 29 -2.84 -2.57 9.66
N TYR A 30 -2.92 -2.09 8.42
CA TYR A 30 -3.82 -1.02 8.05
C TYR A 30 -4.80 -1.48 6.99
N GLU A 31 -6.06 -1.09 7.13
CA GLU A 31 -7.10 -1.32 6.13
C GLU A 31 -7.66 0.03 5.72
N LEU A 32 -7.49 0.37 4.44
CA LEU A 32 -8.03 1.57 3.83
C LEU A 32 -9.26 1.18 3.01
N THR A 33 -10.41 1.67 3.44
CA THR A 33 -11.71 1.30 2.89
C THR A 33 -12.32 2.43 2.07
N ASP A 34 -13.26 2.06 1.21
CA ASP A 34 -14.14 3.02 0.54
C ASP A 34 -15.28 3.49 1.49
N PRO A 35 -16.25 4.31 1.03
CA PRO A 35 -17.38 4.76 1.85
C PRO A 35 -18.39 3.67 2.19
N GLU A 36 -18.42 2.59 1.42
CA GLU A 36 -19.29 1.42 1.65
C GLU A 36 -18.69 0.46 2.69
N GLY A 37 -17.40 0.62 2.98
CA GLY A 37 -16.65 -0.17 3.95
C GLY A 37 -15.84 -1.30 3.33
N ASP A 38 -15.77 -1.36 2.00
CA ASP A 38 -15.00 -2.37 1.29
C ASP A 38 -13.51 -2.02 1.33
N THR A 39 -12.68 -2.99 1.74
CA THR A 39 -11.21 -2.81 1.79
C THR A 39 -10.65 -2.66 0.39
N VAL A 40 -10.09 -1.50 0.10
CA VAL A 40 -9.44 -1.21 -1.19
C VAL A 40 -7.95 -1.45 -1.09
N VAL A 41 -7.32 -1.09 0.04
CA VAL A 41 -5.89 -1.29 0.27
C VAL A 41 -5.64 -1.85 1.66
N ASP A 42 -4.83 -2.91 1.75
CA ASP A 42 -4.19 -3.31 2.99
C ASP A 42 -2.70 -2.96 3.01
N ILE A 43 -2.19 -2.63 4.20
CA ILE A 43 -0.77 -2.32 4.41
C ILE A 43 -0.28 -3.13 5.59
N ASP A 44 0.61 -4.07 5.32
CA ASP A 44 1.30 -4.88 6.30
C ASP A 44 2.66 -4.26 6.61
N THR A 45 2.75 -3.61 7.78
CA THR A 45 3.99 -3.03 8.30
C THR A 45 4.64 -3.92 9.37
N THR A 46 4.13 -5.15 9.55
CA THR A 46 4.61 -6.10 10.56
C THR A 46 5.76 -6.97 10.04
N ARG A 47 5.96 -7.03 8.72
CA ARG A 47 7.03 -7.81 8.11
C ARG A 47 8.39 -7.12 8.31
N GLU A 48 9.07 -7.50 9.39
CA GLU A 48 10.50 -7.24 9.54
C GLU A 48 11.29 -8.20 8.62
N HIS A 49 11.44 -7.87 7.34
CA HIS A 49 12.43 -8.55 6.51
C HIS A 49 13.81 -7.98 6.79
N GLY A 50 14.48 -8.56 7.79
CA GLY A 50 15.82 -8.18 8.18
C GLY A 50 16.82 -8.33 7.03
N PHE A 51 17.58 -7.27 6.78
CA PHE A 51 19.03 -7.29 6.55
C PHE A 51 19.51 -5.84 6.75
N THR A 52 20.09 -5.57 7.92
CA THR A 52 20.54 -4.27 8.48
C THR A 52 19.50 -3.49 9.31
N ASN A 53 19.91 -3.04 10.50
CA ASN A 53 19.09 -2.38 11.54
C ASN A 53 18.47 -1.01 11.14
N LYS A 54 18.38 -0.70 9.85
CA LYS A 54 17.98 0.62 9.36
C LYS A 54 16.76 0.58 8.43
N TRP A 55 16.39 -0.58 7.90
CA TRP A 55 15.32 -0.67 6.90
C TRP A 55 14.33 -1.76 7.28
N THR A 56 13.06 -1.52 6.94
CA THR A 56 11.98 -2.50 6.99
C THR A 56 11.28 -2.57 5.63
N ILE A 57 10.52 -3.64 5.38
CA ILE A 57 9.74 -3.79 4.15
C ILE A 57 8.27 -3.68 4.52
N TRP A 58 7.58 -2.71 3.94
CA TRP A 58 6.12 -2.62 4.04
C TRP A 58 5.50 -3.22 2.78
N VAL A 59 4.48 -4.04 2.98
CA VAL A 59 3.73 -4.66 1.89
C VAL A 59 2.42 -3.92 1.73
N TYR A 60 2.19 -3.35 0.56
CA TYR A 60 0.92 -2.74 0.20
C TYR A 60 0.19 -3.69 -0.74
N ARG A 61 -1.10 -3.89 -0.51
CA ARG A 61 -1.94 -4.71 -1.39
C ARG A 61 -3.19 -3.92 -1.74
N VAL A 62 -3.39 -3.70 -3.03
CA VAL A 62 -4.61 -3.15 -3.59
C VAL A 62 -5.51 -4.33 -3.99
N HIS A 63 -6.69 -4.42 -3.40
CA HIS A 63 -7.64 -5.50 -3.69
C HIS A 63 -8.36 -5.25 -5.02
N ALA A 64 -8.88 -6.33 -5.61
CA ALA A 64 -9.78 -6.23 -6.76
C ALA A 64 -11.01 -5.39 -6.39
N HIS A 65 -11.10 -4.21 -6.98
CA HIS A 65 -12.09 -3.19 -6.62
C HIS A 65 -12.30 -2.21 -7.80
N PRO A 66 -13.47 -1.56 -7.93
CA PRO A 66 -13.68 -0.51 -8.93
C PRO A 66 -12.65 0.64 -8.84
N TRP A 67 -12.12 0.91 -7.64
CA TRP A 67 -11.09 1.94 -7.42
C TRP A 67 -9.67 1.45 -7.64
N ALA A 68 -9.47 0.13 -7.77
CA ALA A 68 -8.16 -0.49 -7.67
C ALA A 68 -7.18 0.04 -8.73
N ARG A 69 -7.64 0.25 -9.97
CA ARG A 69 -6.80 0.78 -11.05
C ARG A 69 -6.29 2.19 -10.73
N GLU A 70 -7.18 3.11 -10.39
CA GLU A 70 -6.81 4.49 -10.08
C GLU A 70 -5.90 4.56 -8.84
N VAL A 71 -6.21 3.75 -7.82
CA VAL A 71 -5.41 3.69 -6.59
C VAL A 71 -4.00 3.16 -6.87
N ALA A 72 -3.88 2.04 -7.58
CA ALA A 72 -2.58 1.44 -7.86
C ALA A 72 -1.72 2.33 -8.77
N GLU A 73 -2.31 2.99 -9.77
CA GLU A 73 -1.59 3.94 -10.62
C GLU A 73 -1.11 5.18 -9.84
N GLU A 74 -1.96 5.79 -9.01
CA GLU A 74 -1.56 6.94 -8.19
C GLU A 74 -0.49 6.53 -7.17
N MET A 75 -0.62 5.36 -6.53
CA MET A 75 0.43 4.83 -5.64
C MET A 75 1.74 4.62 -6.37
N TRP A 76 1.71 3.99 -7.56
CA TRP A 76 2.90 3.76 -8.38
C TRP A 76 3.60 5.06 -8.77
N ASN A 77 2.84 6.09 -9.13
CA ASN A 77 3.40 7.40 -9.51
C ASN A 77 3.98 8.20 -8.32
N LEU A 78 3.63 7.82 -7.09
CA LEU A 78 4.09 8.50 -5.86
C LEU A 78 5.27 7.78 -5.20
N LEU A 79 5.48 6.50 -5.51
CA LEU A 79 6.59 5.71 -5.00
C LEU A 79 7.90 6.10 -5.70
N ASP A 80 9.00 6.09 -4.96
CA ASP A 80 10.33 6.23 -5.53
C ASP A 80 10.79 4.85 -6.06
N ASP A 81 11.29 4.81 -7.30
CA ASP A 81 11.75 3.59 -7.96
C ASP A 81 12.85 2.87 -7.15
N ASP A 82 13.66 3.61 -6.39
CA ASP A 82 14.72 3.05 -5.53
C ASP A 82 14.16 2.34 -4.27
N GLU A 83 12.94 2.66 -3.85
CA GLU A 83 12.27 2.07 -2.69
C GLU A 83 11.48 0.80 -3.02
N ILE A 84 11.06 0.64 -4.28
CA ILE A 84 10.30 -0.53 -4.75
C ILE A 84 11.21 -1.74 -4.86
N THR A 85 10.78 -2.90 -4.33
CA THR A 85 11.54 -4.14 -4.49
C THR A 85 11.33 -4.77 -5.87
N GLU A 86 12.33 -5.53 -6.33
CA GLU A 86 12.32 -6.24 -7.63
C GLU A 86 11.17 -7.25 -7.79
N GLN A 87 10.45 -7.58 -6.71
CA GLN A 87 9.31 -8.49 -6.75
C GLN A 87 8.00 -7.81 -7.17
N THR A 88 7.98 -6.47 -7.21
CA THR A 88 6.79 -5.71 -7.57
C THR A 88 6.66 -5.59 -9.08
N GLN A 89 5.51 -5.97 -9.63
CA GLN A 89 5.17 -5.73 -11.03
C GLN A 89 4.51 -4.36 -11.19
N SER A 90 4.68 -3.68 -12.34
CA SER A 90 3.95 -2.45 -12.61
C SER A 90 2.43 -2.70 -12.68
N PRO A 91 1.58 -1.88 -12.03
CA PRO A 91 0.14 -2.00 -12.13
C PRO A 91 -0.38 -1.68 -13.54
N LEU A 92 0.41 -0.97 -14.36
CA LEU A 92 0.02 -0.57 -15.71
C LEU A 92 -0.15 -1.76 -16.66
N GLU A 93 0.50 -2.89 -16.37
CA GLU A 93 0.58 -4.06 -17.24
C GLU A 93 -0.46 -5.15 -16.92
N ILE A 94 -1.28 -4.95 -15.88
CA ILE A 94 -2.27 -5.93 -15.42
C ILE A 94 -3.66 -5.30 -15.23
N ASP A 95 -4.70 -6.14 -15.25
CA ASP A 95 -6.06 -5.74 -14.91
C ASP A 95 -6.24 -5.73 -13.37
N VAL A 96 -5.73 -4.66 -12.76
CA VAL A 96 -5.75 -4.45 -11.30
C VAL A 96 -7.17 -4.52 -10.72
N SER A 97 -8.19 -4.07 -11.47
CA SER A 97 -9.57 -4.11 -11.00
C SER A 97 -10.12 -5.53 -10.89
N ALA A 98 -9.60 -6.47 -11.69
CA ALA A 98 -9.98 -7.88 -11.64
C ALA A 98 -9.10 -8.71 -10.69
N SER A 99 -7.77 -8.48 -10.69
CA SER A 99 -6.81 -9.32 -9.97
C SER A 99 -6.27 -8.72 -8.68
N GLY A 100 -6.50 -7.43 -8.43
CA GLY A 100 -5.73 -6.67 -7.46
C GLY A 100 -4.29 -6.42 -7.93
N TRP A 101 -3.51 -5.78 -7.07
CA TRP A 101 -2.10 -5.47 -7.26
C TRP A 101 -1.42 -5.43 -5.90
N TRP A 102 -0.11 -5.65 -5.84
CA TRP A 102 0.64 -5.50 -4.61
C TRP A 102 2.03 -4.96 -4.91
N CYS A 103 2.60 -4.26 -3.93
CA CYS A 103 3.98 -3.83 -3.95
C CYS A 103 4.65 -4.01 -2.59
N GLU A 104 5.95 -4.19 -2.64
CA GLU A 104 6.83 -4.18 -1.48
C GLU A 104 7.73 -2.95 -1.55
N VAL A 105 7.77 -2.19 -0.47
CA VAL A 105 8.47 -0.91 -0.38
C VAL A 105 9.45 -0.95 0.79
N ARG A 106 10.69 -0.54 0.55
CA ARG A 106 11.72 -0.37 1.57
C ARG A 106 11.49 0.95 2.29
N VAL A 107 11.36 0.90 3.61
CA VAL A 107 11.14 2.08 4.46
C VAL A 107 12.29 2.20 5.46
N LEU A 108 12.87 3.40 5.55
CA LEU A 108 13.93 3.68 6.53
C LEU A 108 13.29 3.76 7.93
N MET A 109 13.82 2.99 8.87
CA MET A 109 13.48 3.09 10.29
C MET A 109 14.39 4.16 10.90
N GLU A 110 13.82 5.32 11.25
CA GLU A 110 14.51 6.36 12.05
C GLU A 110 14.69 5.95 13.52
#